data_AF-A0A9X8YQW4-F1
#
_entry.id   AF-A0A9X8YQW4-F1
#
_cell.length_a   1.000
_cell.length_b   1.000
_cell.length_c   1.000
_cell.angle_alpha   90.00
_cell.angle_beta   90.00
_cell.angle_gamma   90.00
#
_symmetry.space_group_name_H-M   'P 1'
#
loop_
_entity.id
_entity.type
_entity.pdbx_description
1 polymer ?
#
loop_
_entity_poly.entity_id
_entity_poly.type
_entity_poly.pdbx_seq_one_letter_code
_entity_poly.pdbx_strand_id
1 'polypeptide(L)'
;NDHELAQEIVLDSLKRQYDERLVLLLPRLKSGNPEQLEKALRQQMKQHGATPLLNSTQGQLLMKHGEWQQAADAFREALKQRPDAYDYAWLADTLEKLHRSDEAAQMRREGLMLTLKQNGGE
;
A
#
# COMPACT_ATOMS: atom_id res chain seq x y z
N ASN A 1 -6.12 -20.57 -16.09
CA ASN A 1 -6.41 -20.23 -14.69
C ASN A 1 -6.71 -18.74 -14.64
N ASP A 2 -7.95 -18.34 -14.35
CA ASP A 2 -8.43 -16.96 -14.62
C ASP A 2 -7.69 -15.88 -13.80
N HIS A 3 -7.13 -16.25 -12.65
CA HIS A 3 -6.36 -15.35 -11.80
C HIS A 3 -5.00 -14.95 -12.40
N GLU A 4 -4.32 -15.89 -13.06
CA GLU A 4 -3.04 -15.63 -13.72
C GLU A 4 -3.22 -14.72 -14.95
N LEU A 5 -4.27 -14.96 -15.73
CA LEU A 5 -4.61 -14.13 -16.88
C LEU A 5 -4.96 -12.70 -16.45
N ALA A 6 -5.75 -12.54 -15.39
CA ALA A 6 -6.08 -11.22 -14.84
C ALA A 6 -4.83 -10.46 -14.38
N GLN A 7 -3.89 -11.15 -13.72
CA GLN A 7 -2.61 -10.56 -13.33
C GLN A 7 -1.80 -10.11 -14.55
N GLU A 8 -1.66 -10.98 -15.56
CA GLU A 8 -0.90 -10.65 -16.77
C GLU A 8 -1.46 -9.42 -17.48
N ILE A 9 -2.79 -9.32 -17.62
CA ILE A 9 -3.46 -8.17 -18.24
C ILE A 9 -3.17 -6.87 -17.46
N VAL A 10 -3.28 -6.90 -16.12
CA VAL A 10 -3.00 -5.74 -15.27
C VAL A 10 -1.53 -5.32 -15.38
N LEU A 11 -0.60 -6.28 -15.33
CA LEU A 11 0.83 -6.02 -15.40
C LEU A 11 1.27 -5.51 -16.77
N ASP A 12 0.73 -6.06 -17.86
CA ASP A 12 1.02 -5.58 -19.21
C ASP A 12 0.47 -4.16 -19.43
N SER A 13 -0.73 -3.89 -18.92
CA SER A 13 -1.34 -2.57 -19.00
C SER A 13 -0.52 -1.51 -18.23
N LEU A 14 -0.05 -1.84 -17.02
CA LEU A 14 0.81 -0.95 -16.22
C LEU A 14 2.16 -0.65 -16.88
N LYS A 15 2.71 -1.59 -17.68
CA LYS A 15 3.95 -1.32 -18.43
C LYS A 15 3.76 -0.29 -19.54
N ARG A 16 2.56 -0.23 -20.12
CA ARG A 16 2.24 0.66 -21.25
C ARG A 16 1.83 2.05 -20.78
N GLN A 17 1.13 2.13 -19.65
CA GLN A 17 0.64 3.38 -19.09
C GLN A 17 0.55 3.33 -17.57
N TYR A 18 0.88 4.45 -16.92
CA TYR A 18 0.59 4.64 -15.50
C TYR A 18 -0.91 4.82 -15.31
N ASP A 19 -1.52 3.94 -14.52
CA ASP A 19 -2.92 4.04 -14.13
C ASP A 19 -3.06 3.66 -12.65
N GLU A 20 -3.43 4.64 -11.83
CA GLU A 20 -3.61 4.48 -10.38
C GLU A 20 -4.65 3.41 -10.04
N ARG A 21 -5.67 3.23 -10.89
CA ARG A 21 -6.70 2.20 -10.69
C ARG A 21 -6.10 0.81 -10.80
N LEU A 22 -5.15 0.61 -11.72
CA LEU A 22 -4.45 -0.65 -11.87
C LEU A 22 -3.47 -0.90 -10.71
N VAL A 23 -2.82 0.16 -10.22
CA VAL A 23 -1.95 0.09 -9.02
C VAL A 23 -2.75 -0.39 -7.81
N LEU A 24 -3.95 0.15 -7.58
CA LEU A 24 -4.86 -0.25 -6.50
C LEU A 24 -5.31 -1.72 -6.57
N LEU A 25 -5.23 -2.35 -7.74
CA LEU A 25 -5.55 -3.77 -7.90
C LEU A 25 -4.39 -4.68 -7.52
N LEU A 26 -3.14 -4.22 -7.56
CA LEU A 26 -1.96 -5.05 -7.32
C LEU A 26 -2.03 -5.83 -6.00
N PRO A 27 -2.38 -5.22 -4.85
CA PRO A 27 -2.50 -5.95 -3.59
C PRO A 27 -3.72 -6.86 -3.53
N ARG A 28 -4.60 -6.90 -4.53
CA ARG A 28 -5.79 -7.75 -4.55
C ARG A 28 -5.64 -8.95 -5.47
N LEU A 29 -4.64 -8.93 -6.36
CA LEU A 29 -4.34 -10.04 -7.24
C LEU A 29 -3.95 -11.28 -6.41
N LYS A 30 -4.63 -12.40 -6.69
CA LYS A 30 -4.24 -13.71 -6.18
C LYS A 30 -3.07 -14.21 -7.02
N SER A 31 -1.86 -13.89 -6.57
CA SER A 31 -0.64 -14.25 -7.29
C SER A 31 -0.03 -15.54 -6.74
N GLY A 32 0.35 -16.44 -7.64
CA GLY A 32 1.29 -17.53 -7.35
C GLY A 32 2.76 -17.09 -7.43
N ASN A 33 3.03 -15.87 -7.95
CA ASN A 33 4.37 -15.30 -8.06
C ASN A 33 4.37 -13.82 -7.60
N PRO A 34 4.68 -13.56 -6.32
CA PRO A 34 4.69 -12.20 -5.77
C PRO A 34 5.78 -11.29 -6.37
N GLU A 35 6.88 -11.86 -6.85
CA GLU A 35 8.05 -11.13 -7.34
C GLU A 35 7.72 -10.29 -8.58
N GLN A 36 6.79 -10.77 -9.42
CA GLN A 36 6.34 -10.03 -10.60
C GLN A 36 5.59 -8.75 -10.23
N LEU A 37 4.75 -8.80 -9.20
CA LEU A 37 3.98 -7.64 -8.72
C LEU A 37 4.94 -6.59 -8.16
N GLU A 38 5.90 -7.02 -7.33
CA GLU A 38 6.91 -6.11 -6.79
C GLU A 38 7.80 -5.51 -7.86
N LYS A 39 8.21 -6.30 -8.87
CA LYS A 39 9.01 -5.80 -9.99
C LYS A 39 8.26 -4.73 -10.78
N ALA A 40 6.98 -4.97 -11.07
CA ALA A 40 6.14 -3.99 -11.76
C ALA A 40 5.99 -2.72 -10.92
N LEU A 41 5.72 -2.85 -9.62
CA LEU A 41 5.61 -1.71 -8.72
C LEU A 41 6.91 -0.89 -8.64
N ARG A 42 8.07 -1.54 -8.50
CA ARG A 42 9.38 -0.88 -8.52
C ARG A 42 9.62 -0.13 -9.84
N GLN A 43 9.18 -0.68 -10.96
CA GLN A 43 9.27 0.01 -12.25
C GLN A 43 8.40 1.27 -12.27
N GLN A 44 7.16 1.21 -11.76
CA GLN A 44 6.29 2.38 -11.64
C GLN A 44 6.94 3.46 -10.75
N MET A 45 7.49 3.07 -9.60
CA MET A 45 8.19 4.00 -8.70
C MET A 45 9.41 4.65 -9.35
N LYS A 46 10.14 3.90 -10.20
CA LYS A 46 11.29 4.46 -10.93
C LYS A 46 10.86 5.49 -11.99
N GLN A 47 9.71 5.29 -12.63
CA GLN A 47 9.22 6.15 -13.71
C GLN A 47 8.48 7.39 -13.20
N HIS A 48 7.73 7.24 -12.11
CA HIS A 48 6.81 8.28 -11.60
C HIS A 48 7.21 8.84 -10.24
N GLY A 49 8.28 8.31 -9.64
CA GLY A 49 8.64 8.58 -8.25
C GLY A 49 7.85 7.71 -7.28
N ALA A 50 8.27 7.71 -6.02
CA ALA A 50 7.61 7.00 -4.94
C ALA A 50 6.38 7.80 -4.45
N THR A 51 5.32 7.83 -5.26
CA THR A 51 4.06 8.53 -4.92
C THR A 51 3.41 7.92 -3.66
N PRO A 52 2.49 8.63 -2.98
CA PRO A 52 1.81 8.09 -1.80
C PRO A 52 1.11 6.75 -2.10
N LEU A 53 0.45 6.67 -3.25
CA LEU A 53 -0.24 5.45 -3.69
C LEU A 53 0.72 4.29 -3.93
N LEU A 54 1.86 4.54 -4.59
CA LEU A 54 2.84 3.49 -4.87
C LEU A 54 3.49 2.98 -3.58
N ASN A 55 3.80 3.87 -2.63
CA ASN A 55 4.30 3.49 -1.30
C ASN A 55 3.26 2.72 -0.48
N SER A 56 2.00 3.16 -0.46
CA SER A 56 0.91 2.42 0.18
C SER A 56 0.73 1.01 -0.42
N THR A 57 0.78 0.92 -1.75
CA THR A 57 0.68 -0.36 -2.48
C THR A 57 1.87 -1.26 -2.16
N GLN A 58 3.07 -0.70 -2.04
CA GLN A 58 4.26 -1.44 -1.63
C GLN A 58 4.11 -2.00 -0.22
N GLY A 59 3.64 -1.18 0.73
CA GLY A 59 3.38 -1.59 2.09
C GLY A 59 2.41 -2.77 2.16
N GLN A 60 1.30 -2.70 1.42
CA GLN A 60 0.31 -3.79 1.38
C GLN A 60 0.88 -5.09 0.79
N LEU A 61 1.72 -5.03 -0.25
CA LEU A 61 2.38 -6.22 -0.79
C LEU A 61 3.38 -6.82 0.22
N LEU A 62 4.16 -5.98 0.89
CA LEU A 62 5.12 -6.41 1.92
C LEU A 62 4.41 -7.05 3.11
N MET A 63 3.26 -6.50 3.54
CA MET A 63 2.42 -7.13 4.58
C MET A 63 2.00 -8.55 4.19
N LYS A 64 1.61 -8.78 2.93
CA LYS A 64 1.24 -10.12 2.46
C LYS A 64 2.39 -11.12 2.52
N HIS A 65 3.64 -10.65 2.43
CA HIS A 65 4.83 -11.49 2.52
C HIS A 65 5.38 -11.59 3.94
N GLY A 66 4.77 -10.92 4.92
CA GLY A 66 5.25 -10.89 6.30
C GLY A 66 6.48 -10.00 6.51
N GLU A 67 6.83 -9.16 5.53
CA GLU A 67 7.93 -8.19 5.61
C GLU A 67 7.50 -6.95 6.40
N TRP A 68 7.13 -7.16 7.66
CA TRP A 68 6.42 -6.17 8.48
C TRP A 68 7.20 -4.87 8.67
N GLN A 69 8.52 -4.93 8.87
CA GLN A 69 9.32 -3.73 9.07
C GLN A 69 9.37 -2.87 7.80
N GLN A 70 9.61 -3.48 6.65
CA GLN A 70 9.63 -2.79 5.36
C GLN A 70 8.23 -2.22 5.01
N ALA A 71 7.18 -2.97 5.33
CA ALA A 71 5.81 -2.50 5.16
C ALA A 71 5.53 -1.23 5.97
N ALA A 72 5.95 -1.20 7.24
CA ALA A 72 5.78 -0.04 8.10
C ALA A 72 6.50 1.19 7.55
N ASP A 73 7.71 1.01 7.01
CA ASP A 73 8.48 2.11 6.43
C ASP A 73 7.82 2.64 5.14
N ALA A 74 7.30 1.75 4.29
CA ALA A 74 6.55 2.15 3.10
C ALA A 74 5.28 2.97 3.45
N PHE A 75 4.49 2.54 4.44
CA PHE A 75 3.32 3.30 4.88
C PHE A 75 3.70 4.66 5.48
N ARG A 76 4.80 4.74 6.25
CA ARG A 76 5.30 6.02 6.76
C ARG A 76 5.68 6.97 5.63
N GLU A 77 6.34 6.49 4.57
CA GLU A 77 6.66 7.31 3.40
C GLU A 77 5.42 7.77 2.62
N ALA A 78 4.36 6.95 2.57
CA ALA A 78 3.07 7.38 2.03
C ALA A 78 2.44 8.50 2.87
N LEU A 79 2.34 8.29 4.18
CA LEU A 79 1.72 9.22 5.14
C LEU A 79 2.46 10.56 5.25
N LYS A 80 3.79 10.56 5.12
CA LYS A 80 4.60 11.79 5.05
C LYS A 80 4.20 12.71 3.89
N GLN A 81 3.83 12.12 2.76
CA GLN A 81 3.44 12.86 1.57
C GLN A 81 1.95 13.21 1.58
N ARG A 82 1.11 12.27 2.01
CA ARG A 82 -0.33 12.47 2.12
C ARG A 82 -0.89 11.70 3.32
N PRO A 83 -1.35 12.40 4.38
CA PRO A 83 -2.12 11.76 5.43
C PRO A 83 -3.36 11.07 4.87
N ASP A 84 -3.53 9.78 5.18
CA ASP A 84 -4.61 8.94 4.67
C ASP A 84 -5.07 7.97 5.75
N ALA A 85 -6.39 7.86 5.97
CA ALA A 85 -6.94 7.05 7.05
C ALA A 85 -6.69 5.55 6.86
N TYR A 86 -6.66 5.06 5.61
CA TYR A 86 -6.36 3.66 5.33
C TYR A 86 -4.90 3.35 5.57
N ASP A 87 -3.98 4.23 5.16
CA ASP A 87 -2.54 4.03 5.41
C ASP A 87 -2.21 4.07 6.91
N TYR A 88 -2.89 4.90 7.69
CA TYR A 88 -2.80 4.86 9.15
C TYR A 88 -3.27 3.52 9.73
N ALA A 89 -4.38 2.97 9.23
CA ALA A 89 -4.88 1.67 9.67
C ALA A 89 -3.91 0.54 9.30
N TRP A 90 -3.37 0.53 8.08
CA TRP A 90 -2.40 -0.46 7.64
C TRP A 90 -1.09 -0.39 8.43
N LEU A 91 -0.60 0.82 8.71
CA LEU A 91 0.59 1.00 9.54
C LEU A 91 0.34 0.50 10.97
N ALA A 92 -0.83 0.78 11.56
CA ALA A 92 -1.18 0.26 12.88
C ALA A 92 -1.18 -1.27 12.91
N ASP A 93 -1.83 -1.92 11.94
CA ASP A 93 -1.88 -3.38 11.86
C ASP A 93 -0.48 -3.99 11.67
N THR A 94 0.38 -3.32 10.89
CA THR A 94 1.78 -3.73 10.70
C THR A 94 2.60 -3.60 11.99
N LEU A 95 2.40 -2.52 12.75
CA LEU A 95 3.10 -2.29 14.02
C LEU A 95 2.68 -3.31 15.10
N GLU A 96 1.44 -3.76 15.10
CA GLU A 96 1.00 -4.86 15.97
C GLU A 96 1.75 -6.16 15.65
N LYS A 97 1.99 -6.46 14.36
CA LYS A 97 2.80 -7.63 13.96
C LYS A 97 4.25 -7.51 14.37
N LEU A 98 4.75 -6.30 14.57
CA LEU A 98 6.09 -6.01 15.10
C LEU A 98 6.13 -5.92 16.64
N HIS A 99 5.02 -6.19 17.33
CA HIS A 99 4.88 -6.04 18.79
C HIS A 99 5.12 -4.60 19.30
N ARG A 100 4.84 -3.59 18.46
CA ARG A 100 4.97 -2.16 18.78
C ARG A 100 3.60 -1.54 19.07
N SER A 101 2.90 -2.09 20.06
CA SER A 101 1.50 -1.77 20.34
C SER A 101 1.25 -0.30 20.72
N ASP A 102 2.20 0.38 21.38
CA ASP A 102 2.06 1.81 21.71
C ASP A 102 2.01 2.68 20.45
N GLU A 103 2.88 2.39 19.48
CA GLU A 103 2.89 3.10 18.19
C GLU A 103 1.66 2.75 17.35
N ALA A 104 1.24 1.48 17.36
CA ALA A 104 0.01 1.07 16.68
C ALA A 104 -1.21 1.83 17.21
N ALA A 105 -1.34 1.95 18.54
CA ALA A 105 -2.40 2.73 19.17
C ALA A 105 -2.36 4.21 18.78
N GLN A 106 -1.16 4.79 18.65
CA GLN A 106 -1.01 6.17 18.16
C GLN A 106 -1.50 6.31 16.71
N MET A 107 -1.13 5.40 15.82
CA MET A 107 -1.56 5.44 14.41
C MET A 107 -3.08 5.27 14.26
N ARG A 108 -3.72 4.41 15.08
CA ARG A 108 -5.19 4.31 15.09
C ARG A 108 -5.85 5.62 15.53
N ARG A 109 -5.31 6.28 16.56
CA ARG A 109 -5.82 7.59 17.02
C ARG A 109 -5.69 8.65 15.93
N GLU A 110 -4.54 8.74 15.27
CA GLU A 110 -4.31 9.71 14.20
C GLU A 110 -5.25 9.48 13.00
N GLY A 111 -5.38 8.23 12.54
CA GLY A 111 -6.31 7.86 11.48
C GLY A 111 -7.76 8.20 11.83
N LEU A 112 -8.20 7.89 13.06
CA LEU A 112 -9.54 8.24 13.53
C LEU A 112 -9.76 9.75 13.54
N MET A 113 -8.83 10.51 14.11
CA MET A 113 -8.92 11.98 14.16
C MET A 113 -8.97 12.60 12.76
N LEU A 114 -8.27 12.02 11.78
CA LEU A 114 -8.33 12.47 10.39
C LEU A 114 -9.74 12.30 9.82
N THR A 115 -10.38 11.13 10.01
CA THR A 115 -11.75 10.88 9.52
C THR A 115 -12.79 11.79 10.19
N LEU A 116 -12.67 12.04 11.50
CA LEU A 116 -13.59 12.91 12.23
C LEU A 116 -13.51 14.36 11.77
N LYS A 117 -12.30 14.86 11.49
CA LYS A 117 -12.11 16.22 10.94
C LYS A 117 -12.71 16.37 9.55
N GLN A 118 -12.64 15.34 8.72
CA GLN A 118 -13.20 15.35 7.37
C GLN A 118 -14.73 15.35 7.39
N ASN A 119 -15.35 14.67 8.36
CA ASN A 119 -16.81 14.57 8.48
C ASN A 119 -17.46 15.73 9.26
N GLY A 120 -16.69 16.50 10.03
CA GLY A 120 -17.20 17.62 10.85
C GLY A 120 -17.10 18.99 10.18
N GLY A 121 -16.74 19.05 8.90
CA GLY A 121 -16.57 20.29 8.13
C GLY A 121 -17.68 20.59 7.12
N GLU A 122 -18.77 19.82 7.14
CA GLU A 122 -20.02 20.06 6.38
C GLU A 122 -21.07 20.74 7.27
#